data_AF-A0A8H4UWG2-F1
#
_entry.id   AF-A0A8H4UWG2-F1
#
_cell.length_a   1.000
_cell.length_b   1.000
_cell.length_c   1.000
_cell.angle_alpha   90.00
_cell.angle_beta   90.00
_cell.angle_gamma   90.00
#
_symmetry.space_group_name_H-M   'P 1'
#
loop_
_entity.id
_entity.type
_entity.pdbx_description
1 polymer ?
#
loop_
_entity_poly.entity_id
_entity_poly.type
_entity_poly.pdbx_seq_one_letter_code
_entity_poly.pdbx_strand_id
1 'polypeptide(L)'
;MLGDSHPVVESVEFRKLSESEHRGKTAEDLEQIDEAVTATFRSKTGAVGRLFADFSLTGSILGFKVPGLGWPKCVAELEEKEVSEEEVKLGDGEKHFVQRTVTLYNHIAPVVYHSIVVEDQHSIRLDGTTTVKSWENKNTIKAYDWPDKSDGRPGGTSWSTYRYQLEEFVNR
;
A
#
# COMPACT_ATOMS: atom_id res chain seq x y z
N MET A 1 -0.40 -17.24 5.73
CA MET A 1 -0.44 -16.30 6.86
C MET A 1 0.78 -15.40 6.78
N LEU A 2 0.61 -14.07 6.90
CA LEU A 2 1.74 -13.16 7.06
C LEU A 2 2.47 -13.55 8.37
N GLY A 3 3.77 -13.84 8.30
CA GLY A 3 4.56 -14.28 9.46
C GLY A 3 4.66 -13.25 10.59
N ASP A 4 4.14 -12.05 10.34
CA ASP A 4 4.02 -11.00 11.32
C ASP A 4 2.71 -10.22 11.14
N SER A 5 1.73 -10.50 12.00
CA SER A 5 0.42 -9.85 12.00
C SER A 5 0.41 -8.48 12.69
N HIS A 6 1.48 -8.14 13.43
CA HIS A 6 1.56 -6.93 14.24
C HIS A 6 2.98 -6.34 14.16
N PRO A 7 3.34 -5.73 13.02
CA PRO A 7 4.61 -5.03 12.93
C PRO A 7 4.65 -3.85 13.92
N VAL A 8 5.82 -3.57 14.45
CA VAL A 8 6.05 -2.46 15.38
C VAL A 8 6.03 -1.16 14.58
N VAL A 9 5.17 -0.22 14.95
CA VAL A 9 5.18 1.13 14.36
C VAL A 9 6.36 1.90 14.93
N GLU A 10 7.32 2.26 14.07
CA GLU A 10 8.50 3.04 14.47
C GLU A 10 8.22 4.54 14.45
N SER A 11 7.45 5.00 13.47
CA SER A 11 7.04 6.39 13.35
C SER A 11 5.70 6.53 12.67
N VAL A 12 4.98 7.59 13.02
CA VAL A 12 3.75 8.00 12.35
C VAL A 12 3.67 9.51 12.33
N GLU A 13 3.36 10.06 11.16
CA GLU A 13 3.18 11.49 10.93
C GLU A 13 1.85 11.71 10.23
N PHE A 14 1.08 12.65 10.76
CA PHE A 14 -0.22 13.03 10.21
C PHE A 14 -0.14 14.45 9.67
N ARG A 15 -0.68 14.66 8.48
CA ARG A 15 -0.94 15.99 7.94
C ARG A 15 -2.41 16.33 8.20
N LYS A 16 -2.63 17.44 8.91
CA LYS A 16 -3.96 17.96 9.20
C LYS A 16 -4.49 18.76 8.01
N LEU A 17 -5.80 18.71 7.80
CA LEU A 17 -6.48 19.58 6.85
C LEU A 17 -6.19 21.05 7.20
N SER A 18 -5.74 21.85 6.23
CA SER A 18 -5.41 23.26 6.49
C SER A 18 -6.67 24.08 6.80
N GLU A 19 -6.60 24.98 7.79
CA GLU A 19 -7.71 25.88 8.17
C GLU A 19 -8.25 26.72 7.00
N SER A 20 -7.42 26.97 5.98
CA SER A 20 -7.72 27.85 4.83
C SER A 20 -8.83 27.35 3.90
N GLU A 21 -9.27 26.09 4.02
CA GLU A 21 -10.30 25.49 3.16
C GLU A 21 -11.70 25.49 3.79
N HIS A 22 -11.85 25.96 5.03
CA HIS A 22 -13.14 26.07 5.70
C HIS A 22 -13.92 27.33 5.29
N ARG A 23 -14.81 27.19 4.29
CA ARG A 23 -15.87 28.18 4.05
C ARG A 23 -16.87 28.20 5.22
N GLY A 24 -16.63 29.12 6.15
CA GLY A 24 -17.71 29.81 6.87
C GLY A 24 -18.57 28.99 7.83
N LYS A 25 -17.98 28.08 8.62
CA LYS A 25 -18.59 27.61 9.88
C LYS A 25 -17.54 27.68 10.99
N THR A 26 -17.93 28.21 12.14
CA THR A 26 -17.11 28.43 13.33
C THR A 26 -16.35 27.18 13.72
N ALA A 27 -15.01 27.27 13.69
CA ALA A 27 -14.04 26.19 13.81
C ALA A 27 -13.88 25.61 15.24
N GLU A 28 -14.90 25.73 16.09
CA GLU A 28 -14.78 25.38 17.51
C GLU A 28 -15.20 23.94 17.87
N ASP A 29 -15.61 23.09 16.92
CA ASP A 29 -16.07 21.73 17.27
C ASP A 29 -15.82 20.65 16.19
N LEU A 30 -14.69 20.72 15.48
CA LEU A 30 -14.25 19.57 14.67
C LEU A 30 -12.97 19.00 15.27
N GLU A 31 -13.09 17.80 15.86
CA GLU A 31 -11.96 16.93 16.17
C GLU A 31 -10.99 16.88 14.99
N GLN A 32 -9.70 16.80 15.28
CA GLN A 32 -8.62 16.78 14.29
C GLN A 32 -8.95 15.88 13.08
N ILE A 33 -9.08 16.48 11.88
CA ILE A 33 -9.23 15.75 10.62
C ILE A 33 -7.86 15.66 9.95
N ASP A 34 -7.30 14.44 9.92
CA ASP A 34 -6.06 14.14 9.20
C ASP A 34 -6.36 13.82 7.74
N GLU A 35 -5.71 14.52 6.80
CA GLU A 35 -5.91 14.36 5.36
C GLU A 35 -4.88 13.41 4.73
N ALA A 36 -3.75 13.20 5.39
CA ALA A 36 -2.72 12.25 4.97
C ALA A 36 -1.98 11.67 6.18
N VAL A 37 -1.45 10.46 6.01
CA VAL A 37 -0.63 9.77 7.00
C VAL A 37 0.59 9.15 6.32
N THR A 38 1.74 9.31 6.97
CA THR A 38 2.95 8.55 6.68
C THR A 38 3.30 7.72 7.90
N ALA A 39 3.58 6.44 7.73
CA ALA A 39 4.00 5.57 8.81
C ALA A 39 5.17 4.69 8.39
N THR A 40 6.07 4.43 9.32
CA THR A 40 7.13 3.42 9.15
C THR A 40 6.89 2.32 10.16
N PHE A 41 6.94 1.08 9.72
CA PHE A 41 6.77 -0.08 10.57
C PHE A 41 7.90 -1.08 10.33
N ARG A 42 8.27 -1.81 11.38
CA ARG A 42 9.26 -2.87 11.32
C ARG A 42 8.60 -4.19 11.66
N SER A 43 8.82 -5.18 10.80
CA SER A 43 8.36 -6.53 11.06
C SER A 43 9.24 -7.24 12.10
N LYS A 44 8.75 -8.37 12.64
CA LYS A 44 9.52 -9.29 13.48
C LYS A 44 10.77 -9.84 12.80
N THR A 45 10.80 -9.89 11.47
CA THR A 45 11.99 -10.29 10.71
C THR A 45 12.98 -9.14 10.52
N GLY A 46 12.70 -7.96 11.10
CA GLY A 46 13.50 -6.76 10.97
C GLY A 46 13.22 -5.93 9.71
N ALA A 47 12.35 -6.41 8.82
CA ALA A 47 12.08 -5.76 7.55
C ALA A 47 11.30 -4.45 7.76
N VAL A 48 11.71 -3.38 7.09
CA VAL A 48 11.05 -2.08 7.18
C VAL A 48 9.99 -1.95 6.09
N GLY A 49 8.80 -1.52 6.47
CA GLY A 49 7.75 -1.10 5.55
C GLY A 49 7.42 0.37 5.75
N ARG A 50 7.17 1.06 4.65
CA ARG A 50 6.76 2.47 4.64
C ARG A 50 5.37 2.57 4.05
N LEU A 51 4.46 3.16 4.80
CA LEU A 51 3.09 3.41 4.39
C LEU A 51 2.91 4.91 4.13
N PHE A 52 2.32 5.24 3.00
CA PHE A 52 1.90 6.59 2.67
C PHE A 52 0.46 6.55 2.18
N ALA A 53 -0.43 7.28 2.85
CA ALA A 53 -1.81 7.46 2.40
C ALA A 53 -2.14 8.95 2.36
N ASP A 54 -2.58 9.42 1.19
CA ASP A 54 -3.05 10.80 1.00
C ASP A 54 -4.46 10.78 0.41
N PHE A 55 -5.36 11.44 1.14
CA PHE A 55 -6.78 11.53 0.83
C PHE A 55 -7.22 12.95 0.44
N SER A 56 -6.29 13.91 0.47
CA SER A 56 -6.55 15.26 -0.04
C SER A 56 -6.67 15.21 -1.57
N LEU A 57 -7.90 15.39 -2.08
CA LEU A 57 -8.23 15.30 -3.50
C LEU A 57 -7.75 16.51 -4.33
N THR A 58 -6.64 17.14 -3.99
CA THR A 58 -6.20 18.40 -4.62
C THR A 58 -4.90 18.22 -5.39
N GLY A 59 -5.01 18.16 -6.72
CA GLY A 59 -3.90 18.46 -7.61
C GLY A 59 -3.95 19.92 -8.04
N SER A 60 -2.82 20.49 -8.47
CA SER A 60 -2.80 21.80 -9.12
C SER A 60 -2.21 21.66 -10.51
N ILE A 61 -2.93 22.16 -11.52
CA ILE A 61 -2.38 22.38 -12.85
C ILE A 61 -2.43 23.89 -13.08
N LEU A 62 -1.28 24.50 -13.35
CA LEU A 62 -1.15 25.92 -13.72
C LEU A 62 -1.80 26.90 -12.72
N GLY A 63 -1.69 26.63 -11.41
CA GLY A 63 -2.20 27.54 -10.36
C GLY A 63 -3.71 27.51 -10.16
N PHE A 64 -4.44 26.67 -10.91
CA PHE A 64 -5.86 26.38 -10.64
C PHE A 64 -5.96 25.07 -9.83
N LYS A 65 -6.72 25.09 -8.73
CA LYS A 65 -7.09 23.88 -7.98
C LYS A 65 -8.09 23.09 -8.83
N VAL A 66 -7.60 22.07 -9.53
CA VAL A 66 -8.42 21.08 -10.22
C VAL A 66 -8.47 19.85 -9.32
N PRO A 67 -9.61 19.15 -9.17
CA PRO A 67 -9.63 17.85 -8.50
C PRO A 67 -8.50 17.01 -9.09
N GLY A 68 -7.54 16.65 -8.25
CA GLY A 68 -6.28 16.10 -8.73
C GLY A 68 -6.54 14.87 -9.57
N LEU A 69 -5.79 14.74 -10.67
CA LEU A 69 -5.73 13.54 -11.50
C LEU A 69 -5.09 12.35 -10.75
N GLY A 70 -5.24 12.29 -9.43
CA GLY A 70 -4.73 11.27 -8.53
C GLY A 70 -5.90 10.63 -7.80
N TRP A 71 -6.05 9.32 -7.97
CA TRP A 71 -6.96 8.53 -7.15
C TRP A 71 -6.41 8.48 -5.71
N PRO A 72 -7.26 8.66 -4.67
CA PRO A 72 -6.84 8.41 -3.30
C PRO A 72 -6.18 7.05 -3.21
N LYS A 73 -5.00 6.96 -2.59
CA LYS A 73 -4.28 5.69 -2.52
C LYS A 73 -3.51 5.57 -1.23
N CYS A 74 -3.35 4.33 -0.79
CA CYS A 74 -2.40 3.93 0.24
C CYS A 74 -1.32 3.10 -0.43
N VAL A 75 -0.07 3.51 -0.29
CA VAL A 75 1.10 2.83 -0.85
C VAL A 75 1.89 2.27 0.31
N ALA A 76 2.18 0.97 0.28
CA ALA A 76 3.07 0.29 1.18
C ALA A 76 4.30 -0.19 0.40
N GLU A 77 5.45 0.41 0.68
CA GLU A 77 6.75 -0.01 0.13
C GLU A 77 7.44 -0.89 1.15
N LEU A 78 7.81 -2.10 0.74
CA LEU A 78 8.57 -3.03 1.56
C LEU A 78 10.07 -2.84 1.29
N GLU A 79 10.88 -3.19 2.29
CA GLU A 79 12.33 -3.26 2.14
C GLU A 79 12.72 -4.26 1.05
N GLU A 80 13.81 -3.93 0.36
CA GLU A 80 14.42 -4.82 -0.62
C GLU A 80 15.00 -6.06 0.07
N LYS A 81 14.77 -7.22 -0.51
CA LYS A 81 15.23 -8.49 0.04
C LYS A 81 15.98 -9.30 -1.01
N GLU A 82 17.11 -9.89 -0.61
CA GLU A 82 17.80 -10.90 -1.41
C GLU A 82 16.93 -12.17 -1.49
N VAL A 83 16.66 -12.64 -2.71
CA VAL A 83 15.86 -13.83 -2.98
C VAL A 83 16.67 -14.84 -3.79
N SER A 84 16.51 -16.11 -3.46
CA SER A 84 17.01 -17.21 -4.27
C SER A 84 15.84 -17.79 -5.05
N GLU A 85 15.60 -17.28 -6.26
CA GLU A 85 14.60 -17.84 -7.17
C GLU A 85 15.23 -18.94 -8.03
N GLU A 86 14.63 -20.14 -8.02
CA GLU A 86 15.11 -21.28 -8.80
C GLU A 86 15.08 -21.02 -10.33
N GLU A 87 14.24 -20.07 -10.77
CA GLU A 87 14.03 -19.74 -12.18
C GLU A 87 15.03 -18.69 -12.70
N VAL A 88 15.73 -17.96 -11.82
CA VAL A 88 16.69 -16.92 -12.20
C VAL A 88 18.10 -17.51 -12.22
N LYS A 89 18.67 -17.65 -13.42
CA LYS A 89 20.06 -18.07 -13.58
C LYS A 89 20.98 -16.93 -13.14
N LEU A 90 21.72 -17.16 -12.06
CA LEU A 90 22.72 -16.23 -11.53
C LEU A 90 24.11 -16.67 -11.96
N GLY A 91 24.92 -15.71 -12.39
CA GLY A 91 26.37 -15.88 -12.56
C GLY A 91 27.12 -15.85 -11.23
N ASP A 92 28.41 -16.16 -11.28
CA ASP A 92 29.28 -16.10 -10.09
C ASP A 92 29.33 -14.67 -9.53
N GLY A 93 29.03 -14.52 -8.24
CA GLY A 93 29.02 -13.22 -7.55
C GLY A 93 27.75 -12.39 -7.79
N GLU A 94 26.79 -12.88 -8.58
CA GLU A 94 25.50 -12.22 -8.78
C GLU A 94 24.50 -12.58 -7.67
N LYS A 95 23.75 -11.57 -7.22
CA LYS A 95 22.69 -11.69 -6.23
C LYS A 95 21.40 -11.10 -6.76
N HIS A 96 20.29 -11.77 -6.53
CA HIS A 96 18.96 -11.30 -6.91
C HIS A 96 18.26 -10.65 -5.73
N PHE A 97 17.78 -9.44 -5.95
CA PHE A 97 17.01 -8.65 -5.00
C PHE A 97 15.61 -8.36 -5.54
N VAL A 98 14.64 -8.32 -4.64
CA VAL A 98 13.26 -7.95 -4.92
C VAL A 98 12.80 -6.90 -3.92
N GLN A 99 12.25 -5.82 -4.43
CA GLN A 99 11.51 -4.83 -3.65
C GLN A 99 10.04 -4.87 -4.07
N ARG A 100 9.13 -4.96 -3.10
CA ARG A 100 7.68 -5.02 -3.34
C ARG A 100 7.00 -3.74 -2.91
N THR A 101 6.19 -3.20 -3.80
CA THR A 101 5.28 -2.08 -3.53
C THR A 101 3.85 -2.54 -3.69
N VAL A 102 3.01 -2.29 -2.68
CA VAL A 102 1.58 -2.60 -2.69
C VAL A 102 0.80 -1.30 -2.64
N THR A 103 0.02 -1.01 -3.68
CA THR A 103 -0.82 0.18 -3.76
C THR A 103 -2.30 -0.20 -3.69
N LEU A 104 -2.99 0.30 -2.67
CA LEU A 104 -4.44 0.22 -2.51
C LEU A 104 -5.08 1.50 -3.04
N TYR A 105 -5.68 1.41 -4.23
CA TYR A 105 -6.41 2.52 -4.83
C TYR A 105 -7.84 2.61 -4.31
N ASN A 106 -8.23 3.82 -3.93
CA ASN A 106 -9.56 4.27 -3.57
C ASN A 106 -10.29 3.40 -2.54
N HIS A 107 -9.59 3.06 -1.45
CA HIS A 107 -10.14 2.23 -0.37
C HIS A 107 -11.16 2.97 0.53
N ILE A 108 -11.24 4.31 0.46
CA ILE A 108 -12.22 5.11 1.23
C ILE A 108 -13.58 5.19 0.53
N ALA A 109 -13.62 5.22 -0.80
CA ALA A 109 -14.85 5.22 -1.60
C ALA A 109 -14.89 4.06 -2.62
N PRO A 110 -14.79 2.79 -2.15
CA PRO A 110 -14.55 1.62 -3.00
C PRO A 110 -15.73 1.26 -3.91
N VAL A 111 -16.91 1.85 -3.67
CA VAL A 111 -18.14 1.65 -4.46
C VAL A 111 -17.97 2.13 -5.90
N VAL A 112 -17.14 3.16 -6.15
CA VAL A 112 -16.92 3.71 -7.49
C VAL A 112 -15.87 2.88 -8.25
N TYR A 113 -14.72 2.64 -7.60
CA TYR A 113 -13.61 1.87 -8.14
C TYR A 113 -12.65 1.56 -6.99
N HIS A 114 -12.07 0.38 -6.95
CA HIS A 114 -10.90 0.12 -6.11
C HIS A 114 -10.08 -1.01 -6.73
N SER A 115 -8.79 -1.01 -6.44
CA SER A 115 -7.89 -2.08 -6.87
C SER A 115 -6.68 -2.15 -5.97
N ILE A 116 -6.12 -3.34 -5.81
CA ILE A 116 -4.81 -3.53 -5.19
C ILE A 116 -3.83 -3.81 -6.31
N VAL A 117 -2.78 -3.03 -6.38
CA VAL A 117 -1.70 -3.21 -7.33
C VAL A 117 -0.48 -3.68 -6.55
N VAL A 118 0.09 -4.81 -6.94
CA VAL A 118 1.34 -5.34 -6.41
C VAL A 118 2.39 -5.20 -7.50
N GLU A 119 3.43 -4.44 -7.21
CA GLU A 119 4.57 -4.18 -8.10
C GLU A 119 5.83 -4.76 -7.44
N ASP A 120 6.43 -5.74 -8.09
CA ASP A 120 7.70 -6.34 -7.68
C ASP A 120 8.80 -5.83 -8.61
N GLN A 121 9.74 -5.07 -8.06
CA GLN A 121 10.93 -4.62 -8.75
C GLN A 121 12.07 -5.61 -8.47
N HIS A 122 12.46 -6.34 -9.50
CA HIS A 122 13.56 -7.30 -9.44
C HIS A 122 14.85 -6.64 -9.92
N SER A 123 15.96 -6.90 -9.23
CA SER A 123 17.29 -6.49 -9.68
C SER A 123 18.34 -7.56 -9.40
N ILE A 124 19.18 -7.88 -10.38
CA ILE A 124 20.38 -8.69 -10.19
C ILE A 124 21.55 -7.74 -10.04
N ARG A 125 22.34 -7.91 -8.98
CA ARG A 125 23.54 -7.11 -8.69
C ARG A 125 24.78 -7.97 -8.58
N LEU A 126 25.85 -7.55 -9.24
CA LEU A 126 27.19 -8.10 -9.06
C LEU A 126 27.81 -7.50 -7.81
N ASP A 127 28.39 -8.36 -6.95
CA ASP A 127 29.02 -7.97 -5.68
C ASP A 127 28.12 -7.09 -4.80
N GLY A 128 26.80 -7.26 -4.93
CA GLY A 128 25.77 -6.51 -4.19
C GLY A 128 25.66 -5.02 -4.54
N THR A 129 26.44 -4.49 -5.47
CA THR A 129 26.53 -3.05 -5.74
C THR A 129 26.13 -2.66 -7.16
N THR A 130 26.58 -3.41 -8.17
CA THR A 130 26.39 -3.03 -9.57
C THR A 130 25.21 -3.78 -10.16
N THR A 131 24.12 -3.08 -10.48
CA THR A 131 22.95 -3.69 -11.14
C THR A 131 23.31 -4.11 -12.56
N VAL A 132 23.24 -5.42 -12.83
CA VAL A 132 23.50 -6.00 -14.16
C VAL A 132 22.21 -6.24 -14.94
N LYS A 133 21.08 -6.41 -14.24
CA LYS A 133 19.76 -6.60 -14.84
C LYS A 133 18.68 -6.15 -13.88
N SER A 134 17.60 -5.58 -14.40
CA SER A 134 16.39 -5.29 -13.61
C SER A 134 15.15 -5.47 -14.46
N TRP A 135 14.05 -5.87 -13.82
CA TRP A 135 12.73 -5.96 -14.45
C TRP A 135 11.63 -5.73 -13.43
N GLU A 136 10.42 -5.47 -13.92
CA GLU A 136 9.25 -5.20 -13.10
C GLU A 136 8.16 -6.23 -13.39
N ASN A 137 7.57 -6.78 -12.33
CA ASN A 137 6.40 -7.62 -12.40
C ASN A 137 5.23 -6.89 -11.71
N LYS A 138 4.18 -6.60 -12.48
CA LYS A 138 3.02 -5.85 -11.99
C LYS A 138 1.75 -6.69 -12.08
N ASN A 139 1.08 -6.85 -10.95
CA ASN A 139 -0.18 -7.57 -10.84
C ASN A 139 -1.27 -6.67 -10.26
N THR A 140 -2.44 -6.64 -10.90
CA THR A 140 -3.61 -5.90 -10.41
C THR A 140 -4.66 -6.88 -9.90
N ILE A 141 -4.87 -6.86 -8.59
CA ILE A 141 -5.82 -7.71 -7.87
C ILE A 141 -7.11 -6.90 -7.65
N LYS A 142 -8.21 -7.41 -8.19
CA LYS A 142 -9.56 -6.81 -8.05
C LYS A 142 -10.56 -7.71 -7.31
N ALA A 143 -10.17 -8.93 -6.94
CA ALA A 143 -11.05 -9.91 -6.31
C ALA A 143 -10.51 -10.35 -4.94
N TYR A 144 -11.37 -10.34 -3.93
CA TYR A 144 -11.28 -11.26 -2.80
C TYR A 144 -12.39 -12.29 -2.98
N ASP A 145 -12.03 -13.56 -2.92
CA ASP A 145 -12.89 -14.66 -3.29
C ASP A 145 -12.87 -15.64 -2.13
N TRP A 146 -13.98 -15.86 -1.40
CA TRP A 146 -14.12 -17.07 -0.57
C TRP A 146 -15.54 -17.62 -0.56
N PRO A 147 -15.76 -18.66 -1.37
CA PRO A 147 -16.78 -19.66 -1.03
C PRO A 147 -16.24 -21.07 -0.77
N ASP A 148 -14.92 -21.27 -0.59
CA ASP A 148 -14.29 -22.34 0.22
C ASP A 148 -12.87 -22.68 -0.24
N LYS A 149 -11.84 -21.95 0.23
CA LYS A 149 -10.60 -22.57 0.77
C LYS A 149 -9.94 -21.62 1.79
N SER A 150 -10.76 -21.12 2.69
CA SER A 150 -10.36 -20.57 3.98
C SER A 150 -11.22 -21.21 5.08
N ASP A 151 -10.64 -21.28 6.27
CA ASP A 151 -10.99 -21.71 7.63
C ASP A 151 -12.46 -21.61 8.14
N GLY A 152 -13.48 -21.78 7.29
CA GLY A 152 -14.90 -21.85 7.67
C GLY A 152 -15.59 -20.48 7.77
N ARG A 153 -15.03 -19.43 7.16
CA ARG A 153 -15.57 -18.06 7.22
C ARG A 153 -16.68 -17.84 6.19
N PRO A 154 -17.76 -17.12 6.53
CA PRO A 154 -18.79 -16.78 5.57
C PRO A 154 -18.27 -15.73 4.57
N GLY A 155 -18.13 -16.11 3.30
CA GLY A 155 -17.90 -15.18 2.19
C GLY A 155 -19.02 -15.29 1.16
N GLY A 156 -19.45 -14.14 0.62
CA GLY A 156 -20.49 -14.07 -0.41
C GLY A 156 -19.88 -13.75 -1.77
N THR A 157 -20.29 -14.46 -2.83
CA THR A 157 -19.86 -14.18 -4.21
C THR A 157 -20.25 -12.77 -4.70
N SER A 158 -21.22 -12.14 -4.05
CA SER A 158 -21.67 -10.77 -4.32
C SER A 158 -20.95 -9.69 -3.52
N TRP A 159 -20.03 -10.06 -2.61
CA TRP A 159 -19.33 -9.11 -1.77
C TRP A 159 -18.28 -8.35 -2.58
N SER A 160 -18.20 -7.03 -2.35
CA SER A 160 -17.12 -6.23 -2.90
C SER A 160 -15.80 -6.60 -2.24
N THR A 161 -14.70 -6.39 -2.96
CA THR A 161 -13.34 -6.62 -2.46
C THR A 161 -13.09 -5.85 -1.15
N TYR A 162 -13.65 -4.64 -0.99
CA TYR A 162 -13.64 -3.91 0.28
C TYR A 162 -14.38 -4.62 1.44
N ARG A 163 -15.51 -5.28 1.18
CA ARG A 163 -16.26 -6.00 2.23
C ARG A 163 -15.44 -7.14 2.83
N TYR A 164 -14.72 -7.88 1.98
CA TYR A 164 -13.77 -8.91 2.45
C TYR A 164 -12.63 -8.32 3.30
N GLN A 165 -12.09 -7.15 2.92
CA GLN A 165 -11.06 -6.47 3.72
C GLN A 165 -11.56 -6.07 5.11
N LEU A 166 -12.79 -5.56 5.21
CA LEU A 166 -13.41 -5.23 6.49
C LEU A 166 -13.59 -6.46 7.37
N GLU A 167 -14.03 -7.59 6.81
CA GLU A 167 -14.20 -8.83 7.57
C GLU A 167 -12.87 -9.38 8.08
N GLU A 168 -11.79 -9.30 7.30
CA GLU A 168 -10.43 -9.64 7.78
C GLU A 168 -9.91 -8.66 8.85
N PHE A 169 -10.34 -7.40 8.80
CA PHE A 169 -9.97 -6.40 9.80
C PHE A 169 -10.71 -6.58 11.14
N VAL A 170 -12.01 -6.89 11.07
CA VAL A 170 -12.91 -7.01 12.24
C VAL A 170 -12.82 -8.38 12.91
N ASN A 171 -12.70 -9.48 12.15
CA ASN A 171 -12.70 -10.85 12.70
C ASN A 171 -11.31 -11.29 13.21
N ARG A 172 -10.72 -10.49 14.09
CA ARG A 172 -9.48 -10.83 14.80
C ARG A 172 -9.77 -11.53 16.13
#